data_AF-A0A1S7DUN4-F1
#
_entry.id   AF-A0A1S7DUN4-F1
#
_cell.length_a   1.000
_cell.length_b   1.000
_cell.length_c   1.000
_cell.angle_alpha   90.00
_cell.angle_beta   90.00
_cell.angle_gamma   90.00
#
_symmetry.space_group_name_H-M   'P 1'
#
loop_
_entity.id
_entity.type
_entity.pdbx_description
1 polymer ?
#
loop_
_entity_poly.entity_id
_entity_poly.type
_entity_poly.pdbx_seq_one_letter_code
_entity_poly.pdbx_strand_id
1 'polypeptide(L)' 'MKIKFLGQNCFLFSYKGINILSDPFYNYQKEKSGFDITKEKIDYLLITHAHGDHIADVQEVLDT' A
#
# COMPACT_ATOMS: atom_id res chain seq x y z
N MET A 1 6.41 -13.84 8.19
CA MET A 1 6.41 -12.80 7.14
C MET A 1 5.21 -13.07 6.26
N LYS A 2 4.34 -12.06 6.05
CA LYS A 2 3.21 -12.13 5.12
C LYS A 2 3.41 -11.06 4.05
N ILE A 3 3.02 -11.38 2.83
CA ILE A 3 3.04 -10.44 1.70
C ILE A 3 1.67 -10.53 1.04
N LYS A 4 1.02 -9.38 0.85
CA LYS A 4 -0.26 -9.28 0.14
C LYS A 4 -0.07 -8.39 -1.09
N PHE A 5 -0.44 -8.92 -2.26
CA PHE A 5 -0.49 -8.15 -3.49
C PHE A 5 -1.80 -7.34 -3.55
N LEU A 6 -1.69 -6.04 -3.79
CA LEU A 6 -2.82 -5.11 -3.81
C LEU A 6 -3.10 -4.55 -5.22
N GLY A 7 -2.30 -4.95 -6.21
CA GLY A 7 -2.42 -4.55 -7.61
C GLY A 7 -1.27 -3.62 -8.07
N GLN A 8 -1.01 -3.56 -9.38
CA GLN A 8 0.14 -2.86 -9.96
C GLN A 8 1.47 -3.28 -9.28
N ASN A 9 2.18 -2.36 -8.62
CA ASN A 9 3.37 -2.65 -7.81
C ASN A 9 3.12 -2.42 -6.31
N CYS A 10 1.84 -2.40 -5.92
CA CYS A 10 1.40 -2.17 -4.55
C CYS A 10 1.40 -3.47 -3.75
N PHE A 11 2.21 -3.52 -2.69
CA PHE A 11 2.30 -4.67 -1.80
C PHE A 11 2.21 -4.22 -0.33
N LEU A 12 1.53 -5.02 0.48
CA LEU A 12 1.58 -4.92 1.94
C LEU A 12 2.46 -6.05 2.49
N PHE A 13 3.57 -5.69 3.12
CA PHE A 13 4.45 -6.60 3.84
C PHE A 13 4.16 -6.50 5.34
N SER A 14 3.95 -7.65 5.99
CA SER A 14 3.82 -7.72 7.44
C SER A 14 4.89 -8.63 8.04
N TYR A 15 5.74 -8.06 8.89
CA TYR A 15 6.83 -8.77 9.55
C TYR A 15 7.08 -8.22 10.95
N LYS A 16 7.11 -9.11 11.96
CA LYS A 16 7.34 -8.75 13.38
C LYS A 16 6.44 -7.60 13.88
N GLY A 17 5.19 -7.55 13.43
CA GLY A 17 4.24 -6.50 13.81
C GLY A 17 4.45 -5.15 13.10
N ILE A 18 5.41 -5.08 12.16
CA ILE A 18 5.63 -3.92 11.29
C ILE A 18 4.90 -4.16 9.98
N ASN A 19 4.14 -3.17 9.54
CA ASN A 19 3.46 -3.12 8.26
C ASN A 19 4.15 -2.12 7.34
N ILE A 20 4.52 -2.57 6.15
CA ILE A 20 5.17 -1.77 5.12
C ILE A 20 4.30 -1.80 3.88
N LEU A 21 3.93 -0.63 3.36
CA LEU A 21 3.22 -0.50 2.10
C LEU A 21 4.21 -0.03 1.02
N SER A 22 4.22 -0.67 -0.14
CA SER A 22 4.96 -0.17 -1.31
C SER A 22 4.02 0.43 -2.35
N ASP A 23 4.50 1.45 -3.08
CA ASP A 23 3.90 2.02 -4.29
C ASP A 23 2.36 2.06 -4.28
N PRO A 24 1.76 2.89 -3.41
CA PRO A 24 0.34 2.84 -3.12
C PRO A 24 -0.50 3.24 -4.35
N PHE A 25 -1.16 2.22 -4.91
CA PHE A 25 -2.07 2.29 -6.06
C PHE A 25 -3.31 1.41 -5.85
N TYR A 26 -3.66 1.14 -4.59
CA TYR A 26 -4.69 0.18 -4.22
C TYR A 26 -6.10 0.66 -4.54
N ASN A 27 -6.38 1.97 -4.61
CA ASN A 27 -7.74 2.47 -4.89
C ASN A 27 -8.20 2.10 -6.29
N TYR A 28 -7.30 2.17 -7.28
CA TYR A 28 -7.57 1.73 -8.65
C TYR A 28 -7.70 0.20 -8.80
N GLN A 29 -7.41 -0.56 -7.75
CA GLN A 29 -7.47 -2.03 -7.74
C GLN A 29 -8.37 -2.57 -6.62
N LYS A 30 -9.15 -1.69 -5.97
CA LYS A 30 -9.97 -2.00 -4.79
C LYS A 30 -10.98 -3.12 -5.03
N GLU A 31 -11.58 -3.16 -6.23
CA GLU A 31 -12.54 -4.21 -6.62
C GLU A 31 -11.92 -5.61 -6.63
N LYS A 32 -10.61 -5.73 -6.86
CA LYS A 32 -9.90 -7.02 -6.91
C LYS A 32 -9.25 -7.38 -5.57
N SER A 33 -8.65 -6.39 -4.89
CA SER A 33 -7.87 -6.62 -3.66
C SER A 33 -8.73 -6.60 -2.39
N GLY A 34 -9.89 -5.94 -2.44
CA GLY A 34 -10.74 -5.66 -1.28
C GLY A 34 -10.02 -4.88 -0.18
N PHE A 35 -8.94 -4.17 -0.54
CA PHE A 35 -8.10 -3.49 0.43
C PHE A 35 -8.76 -2.23 0.98
N ASP A 36 -8.53 -2.00 2.27
CA ASP A 36 -9.09 -0.88 3.02
C ASP A 36 -8.03 -0.41 4.00
N ILE A 37 -7.37 0.70 3.64
CA ILE A 37 -6.26 1.24 4.42
C ILE A 37 -6.66 1.64 5.84
N THR A 38 -7.93 2.00 6.06
CA THR A 38 -8.44 2.40 7.39
C THR A 38 -8.40 1.28 8.43
N LYS A 39 -8.21 0.03 7.99
CA LYS A 39 -8.11 -1.16 8.85
C LYS A 39 -6.67 -1.58 9.11
N GLU A 40 -5.70 -0.91 8.52
CA GLU A 40 -4.29 -1.26 8.60
C GLU A 40 -3.49 -0.09 9.15
N LYS A 41 -2.69 -0.31 10.18
CA LYS A 41 -1.65 0.64 10.56
C LYS A 41 -0.47 0.45 9.60
N ILE A 42 -0.03 1.50 8.91
CA ILE A 42 1.15 1.46 8.04
C ILE A 42 2.32 2.13 8.79
N ASP A 43 3.40 1.38 9.03
CA ASP A 43 4.57 1.90 9.74
C ASP A 43 5.61 2.50 8.79
N TYR A 44 5.70 1.98 7.56
CA TYR A 44 6.60 2.48 6.52
C TYR A 44 5.91 2.50 5.16
N LEU A 45 6.20 3.56 4.40
CA LEU A 45 5.82 3.70 3.00
C LEU A 45 7.09 3.66 2.14
N LEU A 46 7.14 2.73 1.20
CA LEU A 46 8.25 2.57 0.25
C LEU A 46 7.80 2.97 -1.15
N ILE A 47 8.50 3.94 -1.74
CA ILE A 47 8.23 4.38 -3.12
C ILE A 47 9.43 4.00 -3.98
N THR A 48 9.21 3.20 -5.01
CA THR A 48 10.28 2.77 -5.92
C THR A 48 10.71 3.91 -6.84
N HIS A 49 9.75 4.65 -7.39
CA HIS A 49 9.96 5.85 -8.22
C HIS A 49 8.68 6.69 -8.32
N ALA A 50 8.78 7.92 -8.84
CA ALA A 50 7.72 8.92 -8.80
C ALA A 50 6.83 8.97 -10.05
N HIS A 51 6.54 7.81 -10.67
CA HIS A 51 5.47 7.75 -11.68
C HIS A 51 4.10 7.72 -10.99
N GLY A 52 3.08 8.26 -11.68
CA GLY A 52 1.74 8.44 -11.10
C GLY A 52 1.11 7.14 -10.60
N ASP A 53 1.36 6.01 -11.27
CA ASP A 53 0.87 4.69 -10.89
C ASP A 53 1.60 4.03 -9.71
N HIS A 54 2.61 4.71 -9.15
CA HIS A 54 3.33 4.32 -7.94
C HIS A 54 3.05 5.24 -6.75
N ILE A 55 2.49 6.43 -6.98
CA ILE A 55 2.28 7.44 -5.94
C ILE A 55 0.83 7.89 -5.77
N ALA A 56 -0.11 7.31 -6.54
CA ALA A 56 -1.49 7.77 -6.64
C ALA A 56 -2.19 7.94 -5.28
N ASP A 57 -1.96 7.00 -4.36
CA ASP A 57 -2.64 6.97 -3.06
C ASP A 57 -1.72 7.42 -1.90
N VAL A 58 -0.54 7.99 -2.17
CA VAL A 58 0.44 8.38 -1.11
C VAL A 58 -0.18 9.36 -0.11
N GLN A 59 -0.92 10.35 -0.59
CA GLN A 59 -1.53 11.35 0.31
C GLN A 59 -2.48 10.69 1.31
N GLU A 60 -3.31 9.74 0.87
CA GLU A 60 -4.23 9.02 1.75
C GLU A 60 -3.48 8.22 2.82
N VAL A 61 -2.36 7.58 2.46
CA VAL A 61 -1.50 6.85 3.42
C VAL A 61 -0.92 7.76 4.51
N LEU A 62 -0.61 9.01 4.18
CA LEU A 62 -0.02 9.97 5.14
C LEU A 62 -1.05 10.63 6.05
N ASP A 63 -2.33 10.60 5.67
CA ASP A 63 -3.43 11.21 6.42
C ASP A 63 -4.10 10.25 7.42
N THR A 64 -3.75 8.95 7.40
CA THR A 64 -4.22 7.91 8.34
C THR A 64 -3.37 7.80 9.60
#